data_AF-A0A935PTY9-F1
#
_entry.id   AF-A0A935PTY9-F1
#
_cell.length_a   1.000
_cell.length_b   1.000
_cell.length_c   1.000
_cell.angle_alpha   90.00
_cell.angle_beta   90.00
_cell.angle_gamma   90.00
#
_symmetry.space_group_name_H-M   'P 1'
#
loop_
_entity.id
_entity.type
_entity.pdbx_description
1 polymer ?
#
loop_
_entity_poly.entity_id
_entity_poly.type
_entity_poly.pdbx_seq_one_letter_code
_entity_poly.pdbx_strand_id
1 'polypeptide(L)'
;MKLSRPWTTLLAGLLVLAAAAAWAQPDLRRWIPLAKDGLHDPASPGTRQLQEPRDALARLAADGAGNQVRWVQALERGEIAPRANLLEGTEVRLREDDILLNLNGGTPIVRFPHRAHTLWLDCSNCHETPFVSKTGANKLDMRRILQGEQCGLCHGAVAFPLTECNRCHSVPRASRGGGPAAGHVPAAPKARP
;
A
#
# COMPACT_ATOMS: atom_id res chain seq x y z
N MET A 1 61.39 11.52 20.45
CA MET A 1 60.18 12.36 20.59
C MET A 1 59.06 11.71 19.80
N LYS A 2 58.02 11.18 20.48
CA LYS A 2 56.83 10.59 19.84
C LYS A 2 55.85 11.72 19.51
N LEU A 3 55.71 12.07 18.23
CA LEU A 3 54.64 12.95 17.77
C LEU A 3 53.32 12.17 17.84
N SER A 4 52.44 12.59 18.75
CA SER A 4 51.07 12.10 18.86
C SER A 4 50.32 12.37 17.56
N ARG A 5 49.40 11.46 17.20
CA ARG A 5 48.53 11.53 16.02
C ARG A 5 47.12 12.03 16.40
N PRO A 6 46.89 13.30 16.77
CA PRO A 6 45.56 13.77 17.16
C PRO A 6 44.67 14.13 15.96
N TRP A 7 45.20 14.24 14.74
CA TRP A 7 44.43 14.67 13.56
C TRP A 7 43.73 13.55 12.80
N THR A 8 44.24 12.32 12.85
CA THR A 8 43.59 11.18 12.18
C THR A 8 42.30 10.75 12.89
N THR A 9 42.19 10.98 14.21
CA THR A 9 40.97 10.70 14.98
C THR A 9 39.88 11.76 14.77
N LEU A 10 40.25 13.03 14.54
CA LEU A 10 39.30 14.12 14.29
C LEU A 10 38.62 14.01 12.91
N LEU A 11 39.37 13.64 11.86
CA LEU A 11 38.81 13.44 10.51
C LEU A 11 37.89 12.21 10.43
N ALA A 12 38.22 11.13 11.13
CA ALA A 12 37.34 9.96 11.23
C ALA A 12 36.04 10.28 12.00
N GLY A 13 36.11 11.10 13.06
CA GLY A 13 34.94 11.55 13.82
C GLY A 13 33.99 12.45 13.01
N LEU A 14 34.53 13.34 12.17
CA LEU A 14 33.72 14.25 11.33
C LEU A 14 33.00 13.52 10.18
N LEU A 15 33.64 12.52 9.57
CA LEU A 15 33.03 11.69 8.52
C LEU A 15 31.90 10.80 9.06
N VAL A 16 32.02 10.29 10.29
CA VAL A 16 30.95 9.51 10.94
C VAL A 16 29.75 10.39 11.32
N LEU A 17 29.97 11.64 11.76
CA LEU A 17 28.90 12.59 12.06
C LEU A 17 28.14 13.08 10.82
N ALA A 18 28.84 13.35 9.71
CA ALA A 18 28.21 13.73 8.44
C ALA A 18 27.40 12.58 7.83
N ALA A 19 27.86 11.33 7.98
CA ALA A 19 27.12 10.16 7.56
C ALA A 19 25.81 10.02 8.35
N ALA A 20 25.81 10.19 9.69
CA ALA A 20 24.61 10.01 10.53
C ALA A 20 23.47 11.00 10.21
N ALA A 21 23.78 12.24 9.82
CA ALA A 21 22.78 13.26 9.48
C ALA A 21 22.06 13.00 8.14
N ALA A 22 22.64 12.19 7.24
CA ALA A 22 22.05 11.93 5.92
C ALA A 22 20.84 10.96 5.94
N TRP A 23 20.66 10.20 7.02
CA TRP A 23 19.65 9.12 7.10
C TRP A 23 18.31 9.56 7.68
N ALA A 24 18.24 10.71 8.35
CA ALA A 24 16.99 11.23 8.90
C ALA A 24 16.43 12.32 7.97
N GLN A 25 15.93 11.92 6.80
CA GLN A 25 15.16 12.83 5.97
C GLN A 25 13.89 13.24 6.73
N PRO A 26 13.54 14.54 6.81
CA PRO A 26 12.33 14.99 7.49
C PRO A 26 11.09 14.41 6.80
N ASP A 27 10.10 13.98 7.59
CA ASP A 27 8.82 13.53 7.05
C ASP A 27 8.03 14.74 6.53
N LEU A 28 8.03 14.90 5.20
CA LEU A 28 7.35 16.00 4.50
C LEU A 28 5.84 15.78 4.33
N ARG A 29 5.30 14.65 4.80
CA ARG A 29 3.86 14.37 4.74
C ARG A 29 3.07 15.36 5.59
N ARG A 30 1.87 15.68 5.12
CA ARG A 30 1.00 16.70 5.71
C ARG A 30 -0.43 16.20 5.80
N TRP A 31 -0.83 15.89 7.02
CA TRP A 31 -2.23 15.66 7.37
C TRP A 31 -2.87 16.93 7.91
N ILE A 32 -4.14 17.13 7.58
CA ILE A 32 -4.94 18.25 8.11
C ILE A 32 -5.37 17.86 9.54
N PRO A 33 -5.13 18.72 10.55
CA PRO A 33 -5.63 18.46 11.90
C PRO A 33 -7.15 18.32 11.92
N LEU A 34 -7.70 17.48 12.79
CA LEU A 34 -9.15 17.23 12.85
C LEU A 34 -9.95 18.52 13.07
N ALA A 35 -9.47 19.41 13.92
CA ALA A 35 -10.09 20.71 14.16
C ALA A 35 -10.09 21.67 12.93
N LYS A 36 -9.46 21.29 11.81
CA LYS A 36 -9.29 22.12 10.60
C LYS A 36 -9.68 21.40 9.32
N ASP A 37 -10.21 20.18 9.39
CA ASP A 37 -10.51 19.37 8.21
C ASP A 37 -11.84 19.72 7.53
N GLY A 38 -12.66 20.56 8.16
CA GLY A 38 -13.98 20.96 7.65
C GLY A 38 -15.04 19.87 7.77
N LEU A 39 -14.72 18.74 8.43
CA LEU A 39 -15.63 17.63 8.71
C LEU A 39 -16.00 17.57 10.19
N HIS A 40 -15.05 17.84 11.09
CA HIS A 40 -15.28 17.82 12.52
C HIS A 40 -15.59 19.21 13.08
N ASP A 41 -16.55 19.30 14.00
CA ASP A 41 -16.83 20.52 14.77
C ASP A 41 -15.67 20.79 15.74
N PRO A 42 -14.90 21.88 15.58
CA PRO A 42 -13.76 22.19 16.45
C PRO A 42 -14.18 22.53 17.89
N ALA A 43 -15.41 22.99 18.10
CA ALA A 43 -15.93 23.32 19.43
C ALA A 43 -16.41 22.07 20.20
N SER A 44 -16.67 20.97 19.50
CA SER A 44 -17.12 19.73 20.11
C SER A 44 -16.04 19.15 21.05
N PRO A 45 -16.38 18.84 22.31
CA PRO A 45 -15.47 18.12 23.20
C PRO A 45 -15.04 16.76 22.66
N GLY A 46 -15.83 16.15 21.78
CA GLY A 46 -15.51 14.86 21.15
C GLY A 46 -14.33 14.95 20.19
N THR A 47 -14.18 16.07 19.47
CA THR A 47 -13.07 16.26 18.50
C THR A 47 -11.71 16.18 19.17
N ARG A 48 -11.60 16.67 20.42
CA ARG A 48 -10.36 16.58 21.22
C ARG A 48 -10.03 15.19 21.75
N GLN A 49 -11.00 14.26 21.69
CA GLN A 49 -10.81 12.87 22.14
C GLN A 49 -10.35 11.96 20.99
N LEU A 50 -10.51 12.40 19.74
CA LEU A 50 -10.10 11.65 18.57
C LEU A 50 -8.58 11.72 18.39
N GLN A 51 -7.99 10.65 17.87
CA GLN A 51 -6.57 10.60 17.54
C GLN A 51 -6.29 11.45 16.29
N GLU A 52 -5.28 12.34 16.36
CA GLU A 52 -4.87 13.11 15.19
C GLU A 52 -4.26 12.19 14.11
N PRO A 53 -4.54 12.42 12.81
CA PRO A 53 -4.04 11.55 11.74
C PRO A 53 -2.51 11.48 11.69
N ARG A 54 -1.81 12.59 11.98
CA ARG A 54 -0.34 12.59 12.04
C ARG A 54 0.17 11.62 13.09
N ASP A 55 -0.46 11.59 14.27
CA ASP A 55 -0.01 10.74 15.38
C ASP A 55 -0.18 9.26 15.06
N ALA A 56 -1.26 8.92 14.32
CA ALA A 56 -1.51 7.56 13.84
C ALA A 56 -0.58 7.15 12.68
N LEU A 57 -0.36 8.04 11.71
CA LEU A 57 0.16 7.66 10.39
C LEU A 57 1.64 8.00 10.17
N ALA A 58 2.22 8.94 10.93
CA ALA A 58 3.61 9.40 10.69
C ALA A 58 4.66 8.30 10.86
N ARG A 59 4.36 7.26 11.63
CA ARG A 59 5.29 6.13 11.87
C ARG A 59 5.21 5.05 10.79
N LEU A 60 4.23 5.13 9.90
CA LEU A 60 3.99 4.14 8.86
C LEU A 60 4.70 4.51 7.57
N ALA A 61 4.95 3.48 6.75
CA ALA A 61 5.60 3.56 5.46
C ALA A 61 4.95 4.65 4.60
N ALA A 62 5.77 5.57 4.11
CA ALA A 62 5.31 6.74 3.39
C ALA A 62 4.79 6.40 1.98
N ASP A 63 3.76 7.15 1.57
CA ASP A 63 3.27 7.17 0.20
C ASP A 63 3.09 8.60 -0.32
N GLY A 64 3.10 8.76 -1.64
CA GLY A 64 2.79 10.01 -2.32
C GLY A 64 1.30 10.19 -2.65
N ALA A 65 0.47 9.18 -2.41
CA ALA A 65 -0.94 9.16 -2.79
C ALA A 65 -1.86 8.94 -1.58
N GLY A 66 -3.14 9.30 -1.74
CA GLY A 66 -4.18 9.07 -0.73
C GLY A 66 -3.85 9.71 0.62
N ASN A 67 -3.96 8.93 1.70
CA ASN A 67 -3.63 9.35 3.07
C ASN A 67 -2.11 9.35 3.37
N GLN A 68 -1.26 9.22 2.34
CA GLN A 68 0.20 9.26 2.44
C GLN A 68 0.81 8.06 3.19
N VAL A 69 0.13 6.91 3.19
CA VAL A 69 0.59 5.64 3.79
C VAL A 69 0.57 4.49 2.78
N ARG A 70 1.69 3.78 2.65
CA ARG A 70 1.78 2.51 1.91
C ARG A 70 1.40 1.35 2.83
N TRP A 71 0.10 1.10 2.97
CA TRP A 71 -0.45 0.11 3.90
C TRP A 71 0.12 -1.30 3.77
N VAL A 72 0.27 -1.82 2.54
CA VAL A 72 0.86 -3.16 2.31
C VAL A 72 2.32 -3.20 2.78
N GLN A 73 3.09 -2.15 2.49
CA GLN A 73 4.49 -2.06 2.91
C GLN A 73 4.61 -1.91 4.43
N ALA A 74 3.75 -1.12 5.06
CA ALA A 74 3.71 -0.97 6.51
C ALA A 74 3.46 -2.31 7.21
N LEU A 75 2.56 -3.12 6.66
CA LEU A 75 2.29 -4.48 7.14
C LEU A 75 3.50 -5.41 6.94
N GLU A 76 4.10 -5.40 5.75
CA GLU A 76 5.28 -6.23 5.44
C GLU A 76 6.50 -5.89 6.30
N ARG A 77 6.64 -4.62 6.70
CA ARG A 77 7.69 -4.14 7.61
C ARG A 77 7.38 -4.37 9.08
N GLY A 78 6.18 -4.86 9.41
CA GLY A 78 5.74 -5.03 10.81
C GLY A 78 5.52 -3.72 11.56
N GLU A 79 5.40 -2.60 10.85
CA GLU A 79 5.05 -1.30 11.44
C GLU A 79 3.61 -1.30 11.98
N ILE A 80 2.79 -2.20 11.45
CA ILE A 80 1.45 -2.55 11.93
C ILE A 80 1.34 -4.07 12.10
N ALA A 81 0.62 -4.48 13.14
CA ALA A 81 0.35 -5.89 13.44
C ALA A 81 -1.15 -6.07 13.78
N PRO A 82 -2.02 -6.19 12.76
CA PRO A 82 -3.43 -6.44 12.97
C PRO A 82 -3.64 -7.77 13.71
N ARG A 83 -4.66 -7.83 14.56
CA ARG A 83 -5.09 -9.10 15.16
C ARG A 83 -5.59 -10.03 14.05
N ALA A 84 -5.12 -11.27 14.04
CA ALA A 84 -5.48 -12.26 13.02
C ALA A 84 -6.96 -12.70 13.12
N ASN A 85 -7.51 -12.73 14.33
CA ASN A 85 -8.92 -13.06 14.58
C ASN A 85 -9.44 -12.37 15.84
N LEU A 86 -10.77 -12.24 15.92
CA LEU A 86 -11.47 -11.80 17.12
C LEU A 86 -12.00 -12.98 17.95
N LEU A 87 -12.39 -14.06 17.26
CA LEU A 87 -12.95 -15.28 17.86
C LEU A 87 -12.00 -16.45 17.64
N GLU A 88 -11.90 -17.30 18.66
CA GLU A 88 -11.12 -18.53 18.60
C GLU A 88 -11.64 -19.47 17.48
N GLY A 89 -10.72 -20.15 16.80
CA GLY A 89 -11.06 -21.05 15.68
C GLY A 89 -11.37 -20.34 14.35
N THR A 90 -11.33 -19.01 14.28
CA THR A 90 -11.46 -18.30 13.00
C THR A 90 -10.26 -18.63 12.10
N GLU A 91 -10.51 -19.29 10.97
CA GLU A 91 -9.48 -19.61 9.98
C GLU A 91 -9.13 -18.39 9.13
N VAL A 92 -7.86 -18.01 9.12
CA VAL A 92 -7.35 -16.96 8.22
C VAL A 92 -6.93 -17.61 6.89
N ARG A 93 -7.61 -17.22 5.80
CA ARG A 93 -7.40 -17.79 4.47
C ARG A 93 -6.59 -16.85 3.59
N LEU A 94 -5.28 -17.03 3.60
CA LEU A 94 -4.37 -16.28 2.72
C LEU A 94 -4.32 -16.89 1.32
N ARG A 95 -4.29 -16.03 0.31
CA ARG A 95 -4.10 -16.41 -1.08
C ARG A 95 -2.93 -15.65 -1.67
N GLU A 96 -1.99 -16.36 -2.28
CA GLU A 96 -0.74 -15.78 -2.77
C GLU A 96 -0.77 -15.47 -4.27
N ASP A 97 -1.80 -15.90 -4.98
CA ASP A 97 -1.86 -15.83 -6.43
C ASP A 97 -2.25 -14.46 -6.99
N ASP A 98 -1.75 -14.18 -8.19
CA ASP A 98 -2.07 -12.99 -8.95
C ASP A 98 -3.01 -13.33 -10.12
N ILE A 99 -4.00 -12.47 -10.34
CA ILE A 99 -4.86 -12.50 -11.53
C ILE A 99 -4.42 -11.39 -12.48
N LEU A 100 -4.18 -11.76 -13.75
CA LEU A 100 -3.98 -10.79 -14.82
C LEU A 100 -5.31 -10.46 -15.50
N LEU A 101 -5.59 -9.17 -15.61
CA LEU A 101 -6.83 -8.59 -16.11
C LEU A 101 -6.52 -7.64 -17.28
N ASN A 102 -7.56 -7.33 -18.07
CA ASN A 102 -7.43 -6.45 -19.23
C ASN A 102 -6.36 -6.92 -20.25
N LEU A 103 -6.35 -8.22 -20.55
CA LEU A 103 -5.34 -8.83 -21.44
C LEU A 103 -5.41 -8.31 -22.88
N ASN A 104 -6.58 -7.81 -23.31
CA ASN A 104 -6.83 -7.34 -24.68
C ASN A 104 -6.98 -5.82 -24.81
N GLY A 105 -6.84 -5.03 -23.75
CA GLY A 105 -6.94 -3.55 -23.79
C GLY A 105 -5.78 -2.82 -24.46
N GLY A 106 -5.75 -1.49 -24.36
CA GLY A 106 -4.68 -0.64 -24.91
C GLY A 106 -3.60 -0.21 -23.91
N THR A 107 -3.87 -0.34 -22.61
CA THR A 107 -2.99 0.05 -21.51
C THR A 107 -2.19 -1.16 -20.98
N PRO A 108 -1.16 -0.97 -20.13
CA PRO A 108 -0.47 -2.10 -19.50
C PRO A 108 -1.46 -3.07 -18.82
N ILE A 109 -1.07 -4.33 -18.74
CA ILE A 109 -1.89 -5.39 -18.15
C ILE A 109 -2.14 -5.05 -16.69
N VAL A 110 -3.39 -5.25 -16.28
CA VAL A 110 -3.79 -5.04 -14.88
C VAL A 110 -3.41 -6.26 -14.07
N ARG A 111 -2.74 -6.07 -12.94
CA ARG A 111 -2.40 -7.13 -12.00
C ARG A 111 -3.21 -6.97 -10.73
N PHE A 112 -3.96 -7.99 -10.36
CA PHE A 112 -4.68 -8.09 -9.10
C PHE A 112 -4.00 -9.13 -8.20
N PRO A 113 -3.31 -8.73 -7.13
CA PRO A 113 -2.70 -9.67 -6.19
C PRO A 113 -3.68 -10.05 -5.07
N HIS A 114 -4.03 -11.33 -4.93
CA HIS A 114 -4.86 -11.75 -3.81
C HIS A 114 -4.18 -11.51 -2.47
N ARG A 115 -2.86 -11.66 -2.39
CA ARG A 115 -2.13 -11.54 -1.12
C ARG A 115 -2.40 -10.21 -0.44
N ALA A 116 -2.24 -9.11 -1.18
CA ALA A 116 -2.43 -7.78 -0.64
C ALA A 116 -3.85 -7.53 -0.14
N HIS A 117 -4.85 -8.27 -0.64
CA HIS A 117 -6.24 -8.15 -0.22
C HIS A 117 -6.56 -9.10 0.94
N THR A 118 -6.16 -10.38 0.84
CA THR A 118 -6.43 -11.43 1.83
C THR A 118 -5.64 -11.27 3.13
N LEU A 119 -4.62 -10.41 3.15
CA LEU A 119 -3.97 -9.97 4.39
C LEU A 119 -4.88 -9.11 5.28
N TRP A 120 -5.96 -8.54 4.72
CA TRP A 120 -6.85 -7.59 5.39
C TRP A 120 -8.31 -8.02 5.37
N LEU A 121 -8.72 -8.75 4.33
CA LEU A 121 -10.11 -9.05 4.02
C LEU A 121 -10.32 -10.56 3.89
N ASP A 122 -11.53 -10.99 4.22
CA ASP A 122 -11.98 -12.36 3.98
C ASP A 122 -12.46 -12.55 2.54
N CYS A 123 -12.51 -13.80 2.07
CA CYS A 123 -13.03 -14.15 0.75
C CYS A 123 -14.44 -13.59 0.51
N SER A 124 -15.28 -13.60 1.53
CA SER A 124 -16.67 -13.12 1.46
C SER A 124 -16.81 -11.61 1.22
N ASN A 125 -15.75 -10.83 1.48
CA ASN A 125 -15.75 -9.40 1.14
C ASN A 125 -15.71 -9.14 -0.37
N CYS A 126 -15.25 -10.12 -1.15
CA CYS A 126 -15.07 -10.02 -2.60
C CYS A 126 -15.99 -10.96 -3.38
N HIS A 127 -16.31 -12.13 -2.81
CA HIS A 127 -16.98 -13.24 -3.48
C HIS A 127 -18.24 -13.69 -2.75
N GLU A 128 -19.32 -14.04 -3.43
CA GLU A 128 -19.53 -13.99 -4.90
C GLU A 128 -19.99 -12.61 -5.41
N THR A 129 -20.08 -11.63 -4.51
CA THR A 129 -20.39 -10.23 -4.82
C THR A 129 -19.34 -9.35 -4.14
N PRO A 130 -18.67 -8.43 -4.87
CA PRO A 130 -18.94 -7.99 -6.25
C PRO A 130 -18.35 -8.87 -7.37
N PHE A 131 -17.56 -9.91 -7.06
CA PHE A 131 -16.88 -10.71 -8.09
C PHE A 131 -17.26 -12.18 -8.02
N VAL A 132 -17.47 -12.79 -9.19
CA VAL A 132 -17.58 -14.25 -9.32
C VAL A 132 -16.20 -14.87 -9.13
N SER A 133 -16.10 -15.96 -8.36
CA SER A 133 -14.87 -16.74 -8.10
C SER A 133 -14.38 -17.54 -9.33
N LYS A 134 -14.34 -16.89 -10.50
CA LYS A 134 -13.93 -17.50 -11.77
C LYS A 134 -13.22 -16.48 -12.64
N THR A 135 -11.98 -16.79 -13.01
CA THR A 135 -11.18 -15.97 -13.93
C THR A 135 -11.90 -15.78 -15.26
N GLY A 136 -11.95 -14.53 -15.73
CA GLY A 136 -12.62 -14.16 -16.98
C GLY A 136 -14.16 -14.07 -16.91
N ALA A 137 -14.79 -14.46 -15.80
CA ALA A 137 -16.25 -14.33 -15.64
C ALA A 137 -16.71 -12.90 -15.35
N ASN A 138 -15.83 -12.08 -14.76
CA ASN A 138 -16.14 -10.71 -14.35
C ASN A 138 -15.88 -9.73 -15.49
N LYS A 139 -16.92 -9.01 -15.94
CA LYS A 139 -16.80 -7.92 -16.91
C LYS A 139 -16.45 -6.61 -16.20
N LEU A 140 -15.19 -6.20 -16.30
CA LEU A 140 -14.69 -4.98 -15.66
C LEU A 140 -14.82 -3.78 -16.58
N ASP A 141 -15.21 -2.64 -16.02
CA ASP A 141 -15.38 -1.36 -16.73
C ASP A 141 -14.85 -0.21 -15.87
N MET A 142 -13.89 0.55 -16.39
CA MET A 142 -13.34 1.71 -15.66
C MET A 142 -14.40 2.77 -15.32
N ARG A 143 -15.45 2.92 -16.14
CA ARG A 143 -16.55 3.83 -15.82
C ARG A 143 -17.31 3.38 -14.57
N ARG A 144 -17.56 2.08 -14.43
CA ARG A 144 -18.20 1.50 -13.22
C ARG A 144 -17.27 1.62 -12.00
N ILE A 145 -15.98 1.37 -12.20
CA ILE A 145 -14.96 1.55 -11.16
C ILE A 145 -14.95 2.99 -10.63
N LEU A 146 -14.97 3.99 -11.51
CA LEU A 146 -15.04 5.40 -11.09
C LEU A 146 -16.37 5.77 -10.42
N GLN A 147 -17.42 4.98 -10.61
CA GLN A 147 -18.74 5.16 -9.98
C GLN A 147 -18.86 4.41 -8.63
N GLY A 148 -17.76 3.85 -8.10
CA GLY A 148 -17.75 3.15 -6.82
C GLY A 148 -18.13 1.66 -6.90
N GLU A 149 -18.18 1.09 -8.09
CA GLU A 149 -18.40 -0.35 -8.28
C GLU A 149 -17.06 -1.11 -8.44
N GLN A 150 -17.10 -2.44 -8.33
CA GLN A 150 -15.93 -3.29 -8.61
C GLN A 150 -14.71 -2.88 -7.78
N CYS A 151 -13.56 -2.58 -8.42
CA CYS A 151 -12.36 -2.12 -7.73
C CYS A 151 -12.60 -0.80 -6.98
N GLY A 152 -13.50 0.05 -7.49
CA GLY A 152 -13.84 1.35 -6.90
C GLY A 152 -14.69 1.27 -5.65
N LEU A 153 -15.22 0.10 -5.30
CA LEU A 153 -15.87 -0.12 -4.00
C LEU A 153 -14.90 0.18 -2.85
N CYS A 154 -13.62 -0.09 -3.07
CA CYS A 154 -12.57 0.11 -2.06
C CYS A 154 -11.52 1.15 -2.48
N HIS A 155 -11.03 1.11 -3.72
CA HIS A 155 -10.00 2.05 -4.19
C HIS A 155 -10.57 3.45 -4.37
N GLY A 156 -10.05 4.42 -3.61
CA GLY A 156 -10.54 5.80 -3.53
C GLY A 156 -11.16 6.16 -2.18
N ALA A 157 -11.84 5.21 -1.52
CA ALA A 157 -12.45 5.43 -0.20
C ALA A 157 -11.59 4.86 0.93
N VAL A 158 -11.15 3.60 0.81
CA VAL A 158 -10.41 2.87 1.86
C VAL A 158 -9.02 2.41 1.42
N ALA A 159 -8.76 2.42 0.11
CA ALA A 159 -7.47 2.11 -0.48
C ALA A 159 -6.97 3.27 -1.36
N PHE A 160 -5.76 3.14 -1.91
CA PHE A 160 -5.12 4.20 -2.72
C PHE A 160 -6.07 4.70 -3.84
N PRO A 161 -5.97 5.99 -4.22
CA PRO A 161 -6.90 6.61 -5.16
C PRO A 161 -6.76 6.03 -6.57
N LEU A 162 -7.87 5.99 -7.30
CA LEU A 162 -7.94 5.46 -8.68
C LEU A 162 -7.13 6.27 -9.70
N THR A 163 -6.59 7.43 -9.31
CA THR A 163 -5.64 8.23 -10.11
C THR A 163 -4.27 7.56 -10.23
N GLU A 164 -3.96 6.58 -9.39
CA GLU A 164 -2.70 5.85 -9.40
C GLU A 164 -2.69 4.72 -10.45
N CYS A 165 -2.86 5.06 -11.72
CA CYS A 165 -3.07 4.11 -12.83
C CYS A 165 -2.05 2.95 -12.83
N ASN A 166 -0.78 3.27 -12.61
CA ASN A 166 0.34 2.32 -12.70
C ASN A 166 0.36 1.29 -11.57
N ARG A 167 -0.41 1.48 -10.49
CA ARG A 167 -0.50 0.48 -9.41
C ARG A 167 -1.33 -0.73 -9.82
N CYS A 168 -2.35 -0.51 -10.65
CA CYS A 168 -3.15 -1.57 -11.25
C CYS A 168 -2.52 -2.03 -12.58
N HIS A 169 -2.30 -1.08 -13.48
CA HIS A 169 -1.68 -1.27 -14.81
C HIS A 169 -0.17 -1.40 -14.70
N SER A 170 0.29 -2.45 -14.02
CA SER A 170 1.69 -2.61 -13.58
C SER A 170 2.49 -3.61 -14.40
N VAL A 171 1.84 -4.39 -15.27
CA VAL A 171 2.52 -5.43 -16.06
C VAL A 171 2.67 -4.94 -17.51
N PRO A 172 3.91 -4.75 -18.01
CA PRO A 172 4.16 -4.35 -19.38
C PRO A 172 3.54 -5.35 -20.38
N ARG A 173 3.14 -4.83 -21.53
CA ARG A 173 2.70 -5.67 -22.66
C ARG A 173 3.90 -6.02 -23.52
N ALA A 174 4.09 -7.31 -23.82
CA ALA A 174 5.00 -7.71 -24.87
C ALA A 174 4.54 -7.08 -26.20
N SER A 175 5.44 -6.39 -26.90
CA SER A 175 5.17 -5.86 -28.23
C SER A 175 4.90 -7.01 -29.19
N ARG A 176 3.62 -7.25 -29.52
CA ARG A 176 3.10 -8.22 -30.51
C ARG A 176 3.70 -9.64 -30.42
N GLY A 177 2.95 -10.56 -29.81
CA GLY A 177 3.06 -12.00 -30.11
C GLY A 177 3.31 -12.94 -28.93
N GLY A 178 3.51 -12.43 -27.71
CA GLY A 178 3.80 -13.27 -26.55
C GLY A 178 3.31 -12.66 -25.24
N GLY A 179 2.06 -12.18 -25.21
CA GLY A 179 1.45 -11.74 -23.96
C GLY A 179 1.39 -12.91 -22.96
N PRO A 180 1.56 -12.67 -21.65
CA PRO A 180 1.44 -13.72 -20.65
C PRO A 180 0.08 -14.41 -20.81
N ALA A 181 0.09 -15.75 -20.78
CA ALA A 181 -1.12 -16.55 -20.93
C ALA A 181 -2.17 -16.07 -19.92
N ALA A 182 -3.43 -15.96 -20.38
CA ALA A 182 -4.55 -15.68 -19.51
C ALA A 182 -4.62 -16.75 -18.42
N GLY A 183 -4.35 -16.38 -17.17
CA GLY A 183 -4.30 -17.36 -16.10
C GLY A 183 -3.75 -16.83 -14.79
N HIS A 184 -3.93 -17.66 -13.77
CA HIS A 184 -3.38 -17.52 -12.45
C HIS A 184 -1.85 -17.51 -12.55
N VAL A 185 -1.21 -16.40 -12.21
CA VAL A 185 0.25 -16.34 -12.16
C VAL A 185 0.65 -16.62 -10.71
N PRO A 186 1.50 -17.62 -10.45
CA PRO A 186 2.03 -17.81 -9.11
C PRO A 186 2.71 -16.51 -8.64
N ALA A 187 2.56 -16.19 -7.35
CA ALA A 187 3.13 -15.00 -6.75
C ALA A 187 4.57 -14.74 -7.24
N ALA A 188 4.90 -13.50 -7.58
CA ALA A 188 6.30 -13.13 -7.77
C ALA A 188 7.10 -13.54 -6.53
N PRO A 189 8.30 -14.15 -6.67
CA PRO A 189 9.11 -14.53 -5.52
C PRO A 189 9.36 -13.28 -4.68
N LYS A 190 9.15 -13.40 -3.36
CA LYS A 190 9.38 -12.30 -2.41
C LYS A 190 10.77 -11.74 -2.65
N ALA A 191 10.89 -10.42 -2.83
CA ALA A 191 12.18 -9.76 -2.69
C ALA A 191 12.69 -10.11 -1.28
N ARG A 192 13.84 -10.79 -1.20
CA ARG A 192 14.48 -11.04 0.10
C ARG A 192 14.81 -9.69 0.74
N PRO A 193 14.70 -9.59 2.08
CA PRO A 193 15.04 -8.37 2.81
C PRO A 193 16.49 -7.95 2.56
#